data_AF-A0AAV4FWI2-F1
#
_entry.id   AF-A0AAV4FWI2-F1
#
_cell.length_a   1.000
_cell.length_b   1.000
_cell.length_c   1.000
_cell.angle_alpha   90.00
_cell.angle_beta   90.00
_cell.angle_gamma   90.00
#
_symmetry.space_group_name_H-M   'P 1'
#
loop_
_entity.id
_entity.type
_entity.pdbx_description
1 polymer ?
#
loop_
_entity_poly.entity_id
_entity_poly.type
_entity_poly.pdbx_seq_one_letter_code
_entity_poly.pdbx_strand_id
1 'polypeptide(L)'
;MVIDEVRQREDVRRIQKAVQQPQQVRWGKKDDPTCLLCHGRQTTEHVLSSCKVALSQGRYTWRCNRVLQELASVISTAKGQSNPPSPSFTIFTTEGGARRWCGRSNTASNQRKGLLDGCDDWEVSADLPEWDKHPEVIRRTTLRPDIMIYSPSTQQVIMVELTVP
;
A
#
# COMPACT_ATOMS: atom_id res chain seq x y z
N MET A 1 -22.14 -18.75 -4.97
CA MET A 1 -21.08 -18.64 -3.94
C MET A 1 -19.89 -19.54 -4.23
N VAL A 2 -20.03 -20.87 -4.29
CA VAL A 2 -18.87 -21.77 -4.54
C VAL A 2 -18.30 -21.63 -5.96
N ILE A 3 -19.16 -21.39 -6.97
CA ILE A 3 -18.72 -21.24 -8.37
C ILE A 3 -17.92 -19.95 -8.57
N ASP A 4 -18.35 -18.85 -7.97
CA ASP A 4 -17.66 -17.55 -8.07
C ASP A 4 -16.32 -17.57 -7.34
N GLU A 5 -16.24 -18.23 -6.18
CA GLU A 5 -14.97 -18.44 -5.47
C GLU A 5 -14.01 -19.35 -6.23
N VAL A 6 -14.51 -20.43 -6.84
CA VAL A 6 -13.68 -21.33 -7.67
C VAL A 6 -13.17 -20.57 -8.90
N ARG A 7 -14.02 -19.76 -9.54
CA ARG A 7 -13.64 -18.93 -10.68
C ARG A 7 -12.62 -17.86 -10.29
N GLN A 8 -12.82 -17.16 -9.17
CA GLN A 8 -11.84 -16.22 -8.64
C GLN A 8 -10.51 -16.90 -8.29
N ARG A 9 -10.53 -18.09 -7.68
CA ARG A 9 -9.32 -18.87 -7.37
C ARG A 9 -8.60 -19.35 -8.63
N GLU A 10 -9.33 -19.78 -9.64
CA GLU A 10 -8.76 -20.15 -10.94
C GLU A 10 -8.20 -18.93 -11.67
N ASP A 11 -8.88 -17.79 -11.63
CA ASP A 11 -8.42 -16.55 -12.26
C ASP A 11 -7.16 -16.02 -11.55
N VAL A 12 -7.12 -16.06 -10.21
CA VAL A 12 -5.90 -15.76 -9.43
C VAL A 12 -4.76 -16.71 -9.79
N ARG A 13 -5.02 -18.01 -9.94
CA ARG A 13 -4.01 -18.99 -10.37
C ARG A 13 -3.53 -18.74 -11.80
N ARG A 14 -4.44 -18.41 -12.73
CA ARG A 14 -4.13 -18.07 -14.13
C ARG A 14 -3.31 -16.79 -14.23
N ILE A 15 -3.63 -15.80 -13.39
CA ILE A 15 -2.91 -14.52 -13.30
C ILE A 15 -1.51 -14.74 -12.69
N GLN A 16 -1.39 -15.50 -11.60
CA GLN A 16 -0.08 -15.88 -11.02
C GLN A 16 0.79 -16.65 -12.03
N LYS A 17 0.19 -17.51 -12.86
CA LYS A 17 0.91 -18.20 -13.94
C LYS A 17 1.37 -17.24 -15.04
N ALA A 18 0.64 -16.15 -15.32
CA ALA A 18 1.00 -15.14 -16.32
C ALA A 18 2.18 -14.27 -15.89
N VAL A 19 2.32 -14.03 -14.59
CA VAL A 19 3.43 -13.26 -13.99
C VAL A 19 4.80 -13.91 -14.24
N GLN A 20 4.85 -15.23 -14.47
CA GLN A 20 6.11 -15.95 -14.73
C GLN A 20 6.56 -15.95 -16.21
N GLN A 21 5.90 -15.21 -17.12
CA GLN A 21 5.96 -15.53 -18.55
C GLN A 21 6.84 -14.69 -19.49
N PRO A 22 7.51 -13.57 -19.15
CA PRO A 22 8.21 -12.82 -20.18
C PRO A 22 9.46 -13.50 -20.75
N GLN A 23 9.91 -14.63 -20.19
CA GLN A 23 11.23 -15.17 -20.52
C GLN A 23 11.29 -16.70 -20.60
N GLN A 24 10.16 -17.42 -20.66
CA GLN A 24 10.21 -18.89 -20.68
C GLN A 24 11.07 -19.46 -21.81
N VAL A 25 11.06 -18.84 -22.99
CA VAL A 25 11.97 -19.18 -24.09
C VAL A 25 13.42 -18.82 -23.77
N ARG A 26 13.65 -17.63 -23.20
CA ARG A 26 14.99 -17.18 -22.80
C ARG A 26 15.62 -18.05 -21.71
N TRP A 27 14.80 -18.64 -20.84
CA TRP A 27 15.21 -19.55 -19.77
C TRP A 27 15.16 -21.04 -20.16
N GLY A 28 14.93 -21.36 -21.44
CA GLY A 28 14.88 -22.76 -21.92
C GLY A 28 13.71 -23.59 -21.37
N LYS A 29 12.64 -22.94 -20.88
CA LYS A 29 11.44 -23.59 -20.36
C LYS A 29 10.39 -23.88 -21.45
N LYS A 30 10.51 -23.25 -22.62
CA LYS A 30 9.61 -23.41 -23.75
C LYS A 30 10.38 -23.15 -25.06
N ASP A 31 10.12 -23.94 -26.09
CA ASP A 31 10.79 -23.77 -27.40
C ASP A 31 10.11 -22.71 -28.28
N ASP A 32 8.80 -22.54 -28.12
CA ASP A 32 7.99 -21.66 -28.97
C ASP A 32 7.78 -20.25 -28.35
N PRO A 33 8.26 -19.17 -29.01
CA PRO A 33 8.08 -17.78 -28.57
C PRO A 33 6.70 -17.23 -28.91
N THR A 34 5.63 -17.97 -28.61
CA THR A 34 4.25 -17.51 -28.73
C THR A 34 3.70 -17.03 -27.40
N CYS A 35 3.00 -15.89 -27.45
CA CYS A 35 2.31 -15.31 -26.32
C CYS A 35 1.11 -16.20 -25.95
N LEU A 36 1.00 -16.56 -24.67
CA LEU A 36 -0.09 -17.42 -24.20
C LEU A 36 -1.46 -16.72 -24.14
N LEU A 37 -1.49 -15.39 -24.28
CA LEU A 37 -2.73 -14.60 -24.22
C LEU A 37 -3.29 -14.29 -25.60
N CYS A 38 -2.45 -13.80 -26.51
CA CYS A 38 -2.87 -13.35 -27.83
C CYS A 38 -2.30 -14.16 -29.00
N HIS A 39 -1.51 -15.20 -28.71
CA HIS A 39 -0.86 -16.07 -29.70
C HIS A 39 0.08 -15.37 -30.71
N GLY A 40 0.41 -14.10 -30.47
CA GLY A 40 1.41 -13.37 -31.24
C GLY A 40 2.84 -13.71 -30.81
N ARG A 41 3.84 -13.14 -31.50
CA ARG A 41 5.25 -13.29 -31.13
C ARG A 41 5.50 -12.70 -29.73
N GLN A 42 6.01 -13.53 -28.83
CA GLN A 42 6.34 -13.18 -27.47
C GLN A 42 7.75 -12.59 -27.40
N THR A 43 7.81 -11.28 -27.20
CA THR A 43 9.02 -10.56 -26.79
C THR A 43 8.84 -10.03 -25.37
N THR A 44 9.93 -9.58 -24.76
CA THR A 44 9.87 -8.89 -23.46
C THR A 44 8.96 -7.66 -23.55
N GLU A 45 9.12 -6.84 -24.59
CA GLU A 45 8.26 -5.68 -24.89
C GLU A 45 6.78 -6.09 -25.06
N HIS A 46 6.51 -7.18 -25.78
CA HIS A 46 5.16 -7.69 -25.93
C HIS A 46 4.51 -8.01 -24.60
N VAL A 47 5.21 -8.72 -23.72
CA VAL A 47 4.66 -9.14 -22.43
C VAL A 47 4.53 -7.96 -21.47
N LEU A 48 5.43 -6.97 -21.53
CA LEU A 48 5.44 -5.85 -20.60
C LEU A 48 4.54 -4.68 -21.01
N SER A 49 4.28 -4.45 -22.30
CA SER A 49 3.53 -3.26 -22.74
C SER A 49 2.67 -3.44 -23.99
N SER A 50 2.96 -4.40 -24.86
CA SER A 50 2.37 -4.43 -26.22
C SER A 50 1.37 -5.57 -26.48
N CYS A 51 0.96 -6.33 -25.47
CA CYS A 51 -0.03 -7.39 -25.62
C CYS A 51 -1.46 -6.82 -25.58
N LYS A 52 -2.15 -6.84 -26.71
CA LYS A 52 -3.53 -6.32 -26.86
C LYS A 52 -4.51 -6.97 -25.87
N VAL A 53 -4.41 -8.28 -25.67
CA VAL A 53 -5.27 -9.04 -24.75
C VAL A 53 -4.94 -8.68 -23.28
N ALA A 54 -3.66 -8.51 -22.96
CA ALA A 54 -3.26 -8.08 -21.61
C ALA A 54 -3.77 -6.67 -21.29
N LEU A 55 -3.67 -5.76 -22.28
CA LEU A 55 -4.19 -4.41 -22.19
C LEU A 55 -5.71 -4.39 -21.99
N SER A 56 -6.47 -5.07 -22.86
CA SER A 56 -7.94 -5.07 -22.80
C SER A 56 -8.48 -5.73 -21.53
N GLN A 57 -7.72 -6.65 -20.93
CA GLN A 57 -8.05 -7.29 -19.66
C GLN A 57 -7.52 -6.54 -18.43
N GLY A 58 -6.88 -5.37 -18.59
CA GLY A 58 -6.35 -4.58 -17.47
C GLY A 58 -5.21 -5.26 -16.70
N ARG A 59 -4.48 -6.19 -17.32
CA ARG A 59 -3.44 -6.97 -16.62
C ARG A 59 -2.22 -6.16 -16.21
N TYR A 60 -1.94 -5.06 -16.92
CA TYR A 60 -0.79 -4.20 -16.64
C TYR A 60 -0.95 -3.44 -15.31
N THR A 61 -2.16 -3.03 -14.96
CA THR A 61 -2.45 -2.32 -13.72
C THR A 61 -2.66 -3.26 -12.54
N TRP A 62 -2.88 -4.55 -12.79
CA TRP A 62 -3.26 -5.51 -11.74
C TRP A 62 -2.25 -5.59 -10.59
N ARG A 63 -0.94 -5.65 -10.89
CA ARG A 63 0.09 -5.75 -9.85
C ARG A 63 0.11 -4.50 -8.97
N CYS A 64 0.11 -3.33 -9.60
CA CYS A 64 0.09 -2.04 -8.89
C CYS A 64 -1.18 -1.91 -8.05
N ASN A 65 -2.35 -2.16 -8.63
CA ASN A 65 -3.63 -2.11 -7.91
C ASN A 65 -3.65 -3.09 -6.73
N ARG A 66 -3.06 -4.29 -6.88
CA ARG A 66 -2.99 -5.25 -5.77
C ARG A 66 -2.11 -4.74 -4.63
N VAL A 67 -0.96 -4.14 -4.94
CA VAL A 67 -0.07 -3.56 -3.92
C VAL A 67 -0.78 -2.40 -3.20
N LEU A 68 -1.43 -1.50 -3.95
CA LEU A 68 -2.19 -0.39 -3.39
C LEU A 68 -3.30 -0.85 -2.46
N GLN A 69 -4.06 -1.87 -2.86
CA GLN A 69 -5.13 -2.47 -2.03
C GLN A 69 -4.60 -3.01 -0.70
N GLU A 70 -3.50 -3.76 -0.73
CA GLU A 70 -2.92 -4.34 0.49
C GLU A 70 -2.37 -3.27 1.42
N LEU A 71 -1.64 -2.29 0.88
CA LEU A 71 -1.09 -1.19 1.67
C LEU A 71 -2.20 -0.34 2.30
N ALA A 72 -3.21 0.06 1.52
CA ALA A 72 -4.33 0.83 2.01
C ALA A 72 -5.10 0.09 3.12
N SER A 73 -5.25 -1.24 2.99
CA SER A 73 -5.87 -2.11 4.00
C SER A 73 -5.06 -2.13 5.31
N VAL A 74 -3.75 -2.34 5.22
CA VAL A 74 -2.85 -2.37 6.39
C VAL A 74 -2.84 -1.02 7.10
N ILE A 75 -2.72 0.09 6.36
CA ILE A 75 -2.71 1.44 6.93
C ILE A 75 -4.06 1.75 7.60
N SER A 76 -5.17 1.40 6.94
CA SER A 76 -6.52 1.58 7.50
C SER A 76 -6.78 0.77 8.76
N THR A 77 -6.09 -0.37 8.91
CA THR A 77 -6.14 -1.18 10.13
C THR A 77 -5.23 -0.60 11.23
N ALA A 78 -4.04 -0.15 10.86
CA ALA A 78 -3.05 0.37 11.78
C ALA A 78 -3.47 1.71 12.42
N LYS A 79 -4.16 2.59 11.67
CA LYS A 79 -4.59 3.91 12.19
C LYS A 79 -5.48 3.83 13.44
N GLY A 80 -6.25 2.74 13.61
CA GLY A 80 -7.13 2.53 14.76
C GLY A 80 -6.45 1.86 15.96
N GLN A 81 -5.21 1.39 15.79
CA GLN A 81 -4.44 0.79 16.87
C GLN A 81 -3.70 1.92 17.60
N SER A 82 -4.38 2.54 18.57
CA SER A 82 -3.63 3.30 19.59
C SER A 82 -2.65 2.34 20.23
N ASN A 83 -1.35 2.65 20.16
CA ASN A 83 -0.37 1.90 20.92
C ASN A 83 -0.84 1.91 22.37
N PRO A 84 -0.95 0.75 23.06
CA PRO A 84 -1.25 0.77 24.48
C PRO A 84 -0.28 1.74 25.16
N PRO A 85 -0.74 2.53 26.14
CA PRO A 85 0.17 3.38 26.88
C PRO A 85 1.33 2.50 27.35
N SER A 86 2.55 2.84 26.92
CA SER A 86 3.76 2.16 27.36
C SER A 86 3.66 2.06 28.88
N PRO A 87 3.82 0.87 29.50
CA PRO A 87 3.68 0.76 30.95
C PRO A 87 4.59 1.80 31.57
N SER A 88 3.99 2.71 32.34
CA SER A 88 4.73 3.75 33.05
C SER A 88 5.84 3.05 33.82
N PHE A 89 7.09 3.32 33.46
CA PHE A 89 8.23 2.76 34.19
C PHE A 89 8.09 3.19 35.66
N THR A 90 7.84 2.24 36.56
CA THR A 90 7.74 2.52 37.99
C THR A 90 9.13 2.96 38.45
N ILE A 91 9.30 4.27 38.68
CA ILE A 91 10.54 4.78 39.26
C ILE A 91 10.58 4.29 40.72
N PHE A 92 11.51 3.40 41.04
CA PHE A 92 11.81 3.06 42.42
C PHE A 92 12.20 4.33 43.16
N THR A 93 11.38 4.73 44.13
CA THR A 93 11.66 5.87 44.99
C THR A 93 12.36 5.34 46.24
N THR A 94 13.54 5.87 46.55
CA THR A 94 14.26 5.54 47.78
C THR A 94 13.46 5.99 48.99
N GLU A 95 13.37 5.13 50.01
CA GLU A 95 12.75 5.47 51.29
C GLU A 95 13.44 6.70 51.89
N GLY A 96 12.67 7.74 52.26
CA GLY A 96 13.19 8.96 52.89
C GLY A 96 12.97 10.30 52.18
N GLY A 97 12.32 10.34 51.01
CA GLY A 97 11.76 11.59 50.47
C GLY A 97 12.76 12.74 50.23
N ALA A 98 13.97 12.46 49.73
CA ALA A 98 14.89 13.52 49.36
C ALA A 98 14.38 14.27 48.12
N ARG A 99 14.23 15.60 48.23
CA ARG A 99 13.74 16.47 47.15
C ARG A 99 14.59 16.29 45.90
N ARG A 100 13.91 16.02 44.79
CA ARG A 100 14.48 15.96 43.44
C ARG A 100 15.26 17.26 43.16
N TRP A 101 16.55 17.12 42.84
CA TRP A 101 17.35 18.19 42.23
C TRP A 101 16.60 18.68 40.98
N CYS A 102 16.17 19.93 40.98
CA CYS A 102 15.56 20.61 39.83
C CYS A 102 16.65 20.98 38.80
N GLY A 103 17.45 19.99 38.41
CA GLY A 103 18.38 20.09 37.30
C GLY A 103 17.65 19.75 36.02
N ARG A 104 17.23 20.80 35.30
CA ARG A 104 16.75 20.75 33.93
C ARG A 104 15.45 19.95 33.77
N SER A 105 14.32 20.66 33.76
CA SER A 105 13.15 20.12 33.10
C SER A 105 13.56 19.84 31.65
N ASN A 106 13.86 18.58 31.33
CA ASN A 106 13.62 18.12 29.97
C ASN A 106 12.12 18.33 29.80
N THR A 107 11.75 19.46 29.21
CA THR A 107 10.48 19.63 28.51
C THR A 107 10.27 18.30 27.81
N ALA A 108 9.26 17.56 28.25
CA ALA A 108 8.87 16.32 27.62
C ALA A 108 8.60 16.70 26.16
N SER A 109 9.62 16.52 25.32
CA SER A 109 9.49 16.75 23.89
C SER A 109 8.32 15.88 23.53
N ASN A 110 7.26 16.49 23.00
CA ASN A 110 6.06 15.82 22.58
C ASN A 110 6.47 14.76 21.54
N GLN A 111 6.83 13.57 22.01
CA GLN A 111 7.42 12.52 21.19
C GLN A 111 6.25 11.88 20.49
N ARG A 112 5.91 12.41 19.32
CA ARG A 112 5.10 11.70 18.34
C ARG A 112 5.74 10.30 18.18
N LYS A 113 5.01 9.26 18.58
CA LYS A 113 5.42 7.86 18.48
C LYS A 113 5.26 7.35 17.04
N GLY A 114 4.36 7.96 16.26
CA GLY A 114 4.08 7.60 14.87
C GLY A 114 3.73 8.80 13.98
N LEU A 115 3.74 8.56 12.67
CA LEU A 115 3.38 9.56 11.65
C LEU A 115 1.89 9.95 11.72
N LEU A 116 1.04 9.02 12.15
CA LEU A 116 -0.41 9.21 12.29
C LEU A 116 -0.82 9.58 13.73
N ASP A 117 0.13 9.98 14.58
CA ASP A 117 -0.19 10.37 15.95
C ASP A 117 -0.83 11.76 16.00
N GLY A 118 -1.75 11.93 16.95
CA GLY A 118 -2.34 13.23 17.28
C GLY A 118 -3.74 13.44 16.72
N CYS A 119 -4.28 12.50 15.95
CA CYS A 119 -5.70 12.46 15.62
C CYS A 119 -6.19 11.05 15.29
N ASP A 120 -7.50 10.83 15.42
CA ASP A 120 -8.19 9.56 15.13
C ASP A 120 -9.04 9.61 13.85
N ASP A 121 -9.16 10.78 13.21
CA ASP A 121 -10.01 11.02 12.02
C ASP A 121 -9.27 10.82 10.68
N TRP A 122 -8.19 10.05 10.68
CA TRP A 122 -7.42 9.79 9.47
C TRP A 122 -8.24 9.02 8.43
N GLU A 123 -8.38 9.60 7.26
CA GLU A 123 -8.94 8.97 6.07
C GLU A 123 -7.82 8.52 5.13
N VAL A 124 -7.93 7.28 4.64
CA VAL A 124 -6.92 6.63 3.78
C VAL A 124 -7.58 6.34 2.45
N SER A 125 -6.90 6.66 1.35
CA SER A 125 -7.36 6.36 0.01
C SER A 125 -6.18 6.08 -0.91
N ALA A 126 -6.39 5.30 -1.97
CA ALA A 126 -5.33 4.86 -2.87
C ALA A 126 -5.76 5.00 -4.33
N ASP A 127 -4.80 5.06 -5.26
CA ASP A 127 -5.05 5.17 -6.71
C ASP A 127 -5.63 3.89 -7.32
N LEU A 128 -6.89 3.66 -6.96
CA LEU A 128 -7.69 2.53 -7.37
C LEU A 128 -8.93 3.05 -8.10
N PRO A 129 -9.57 2.21 -8.94
CA PRO A 129 -10.78 2.60 -9.67
C PRO A 129 -11.92 3.06 -8.76
N GLU A 130 -11.95 2.60 -7.51
CA GLU A 130 -12.97 2.97 -6.51
C GLU A 130 -12.67 4.30 -5.79
N TRP A 131 -11.59 5.01 -6.15
CA TRP A 131 -11.16 6.23 -5.47
C TRP A 131 -11.96 7.47 -5.91
N ASP A 132 -13.15 7.62 -5.33
CA ASP A 132 -14.09 8.69 -5.69
C ASP A 132 -14.00 9.96 -4.83
N LYS A 133 -13.40 9.89 -3.63
CA LYS A 133 -13.40 10.97 -2.63
C LYS A 133 -11.98 11.44 -2.31
N HIS A 134 -11.58 12.58 -2.84
CA HIS A 134 -10.37 13.29 -2.41
C HIS A 134 -10.58 14.81 -2.43
N PRO A 135 -9.78 15.59 -1.67
CA PRO A 135 -9.88 17.04 -1.65
C PRO A 135 -9.78 17.65 -3.05
N GLU A 136 -10.59 18.68 -3.33
CA GLU A 136 -10.73 19.26 -4.68
C GLU A 136 -9.39 19.68 -5.31
N VAL A 137 -8.41 20.08 -4.49
CA VAL A 137 -7.07 20.47 -4.95
C VAL A 137 -6.35 19.33 -5.70
N ILE A 138 -6.53 18.07 -5.29
CA ILE A 138 -5.98 16.90 -5.98
C ILE A 138 -6.82 16.55 -7.20
N ARG A 139 -8.13 16.82 -7.16
CA ARG A 139 -9.05 16.56 -8.28
C ARG A 139 -8.78 17.46 -9.49
N ARG A 140 -8.27 18.67 -9.22
CA ARG A 140 -7.90 19.63 -10.28
C ARG A 140 -6.72 19.14 -11.11
N THR A 141 -5.85 18.31 -10.54
CA THR A 141 -4.77 17.65 -11.27
C THR A 141 -5.23 16.28 -11.74
N THR A 142 -4.95 15.91 -13.00
CA THR A 142 -5.15 14.51 -13.44
C THR A 142 -4.12 13.57 -12.81
N LEU A 143 -3.14 14.11 -12.10
CA LEU A 143 -2.11 13.38 -11.37
C LEU A 143 -2.56 13.16 -9.94
N ARG A 144 -2.50 11.92 -9.49
CA ARG A 144 -2.84 11.51 -8.13
C ARG A 144 -1.64 10.75 -7.57
N PRO A 145 -1.29 10.95 -6.29
CA PRO A 145 -0.31 10.09 -5.64
C PRO A 145 -0.89 8.68 -5.48
N ASP A 146 -0.02 7.68 -5.35
CA ASP A 146 -0.42 6.29 -5.16
C ASP A 146 -1.32 6.08 -3.93
N ILE A 147 -0.98 6.68 -2.78
CA ILE A 147 -1.81 6.66 -1.57
C ILE A 147 -1.86 8.06 -0.95
N MET A 148 -3.05 8.46 -0.51
CA MET A 148 -3.30 9.67 0.26
C MET A 148 -3.84 9.31 1.64
N ILE A 149 -3.26 9.92 2.66
CA ILE A 149 -3.75 9.86 4.04
C ILE A 149 -3.99 11.29 4.48
N TYR A 150 -5.19 11.62 4.95
CA TYR A 150 -5.51 12.99 5.34
C TYR A 150 -6.39 13.04 6.58
N SER A 151 -6.24 14.12 7.36
CA SER A 151 -7.02 14.39 8.56
C SER A 151 -7.72 15.75 8.40
N PRO A 152 -9.06 15.77 8.32
CA PRO A 152 -9.82 17.02 8.24
C PRO A 152 -9.62 17.94 9.45
N SER A 153 -9.59 17.37 10.67
CA SER A 153 -9.46 18.15 11.91
C SER A 153 -8.09 18.82 12.06
N THR A 154 -7.01 18.15 11.67
CA THR A 154 -5.65 18.68 11.79
C THR A 154 -5.16 19.37 10.51
N GLN A 155 -5.92 19.29 9.42
CA GLN A 155 -5.57 19.77 8.08
C GLN A 155 -4.24 19.22 7.56
N GLN A 156 -3.89 17.99 7.97
CA GLN A 156 -2.66 17.31 7.54
C GLN A 156 -2.93 16.38 6.36
N VAL A 157 -1.97 16.33 5.45
CA VAL A 157 -1.97 15.44 4.29
C VAL A 157 -0.63 14.74 4.20
N ILE A 158 -0.65 13.42 4.02
CA ILE A 158 0.50 12.58 3.74
C ILE A 158 0.24 11.95 2.38
N MET A 159 1.20 12.14 1.47
CA MET A 159 1.20 11.53 0.14
C MET A 159 2.26 10.45 0.12
N VAL A 160 1.93 9.29 -0.42
CA VAL A 160 2.84 8.16 -0.58
C VAL A 160 2.90 7.85 -2.07
N GLU A 161 4.13 7.74 -2.57
CA GLU A 161 4.44 7.32 -3.94
C GLU A 161 5.23 6.01 -3.87
N LEU A 162 4.86 5.03 -4.68
CA LEU A 162 5.43 3.70 -4.69
C LEU A 162 6.30 3.49 -5.93
N THR A 163 7.54 3.10 -5.72
CA THR A 163 8.40 2.60 -6.79
C THR A 163 8.27 1.08 -6.88
N VAL A 164 7.16 0.58 -7.45
CA VAL A 164 6.97 -0.86 -7.73
C VAL A 164 7.40 -1.15 -9.17
N PRO A 165 8.34 -2.08 -9.40
CA PRO A 165 8.75 -2.50 -10.74
C PRO A 165 7.74 -3.43 -11.44
#